data_AF-A0A7S3MTJ3-F1
#
_entry.id   AF-A0A7S3MTJ3-F1
#
_cell.length_a   1.000
_cell.length_b   1.000
_cell.length_c   1.000
_cell.angle_alpha   90.00
_cell.angle_beta   90.00
_cell.angle_gamma   90.00
#
_symmetry.space_group_name_H-M   'P 1'
#
loop_
_entity.id
_entity.type
_entity.pdbx_description
1 polymer ?
#
loop_
_entity_poly.entity_id
_entity_poly.type
_entity_poly.pdbx_seq_one_letter_code
_entity_poly.pdbx_strand_id
1 'polypeptide(L)'
;MDQRNLVEIFKLEAREYENNRVDMQGLLNIFHTVGFDPNQKQINVFKEVIEANGGTINQHMFLSVFDMKKSTSFNEIDIRNAFRLMSQEYGRPGWISLTRVREFFLESGITEMETVQLTSQLQ
;
A
#
# COMPACT_ATOMS: atom_id res chain seq x y z
N MET A 1 -5.48 -2.17 -8.57
CA MET A 1 -6.94 -2.03 -8.35
C MET A 1 -7.34 -0.60 -8.67
N ASP A 2 -8.33 -0.40 -9.54
CA ASP A 2 -8.74 0.93 -10.01
C ASP A 2 -9.61 1.65 -8.97
N GLN A 3 -9.43 2.96 -8.82
CA GLN A 3 -10.18 3.81 -7.90
C GLN A 3 -11.68 3.84 -8.24
N ARG A 4 -12.05 3.64 -9.51
CA ARG A 4 -13.46 3.50 -9.93
C ARG A 4 -14.15 2.30 -9.28
N ASN A 5 -13.50 1.13 -9.25
CA ASN A 5 -14.07 -0.09 -8.68
C ASN A 5 -14.29 0.05 -7.16
N LEU A 6 -13.36 0.74 -6.46
CA LEU A 6 -13.52 1.06 -5.04
C LEU A 6 -14.72 1.93 -4.73
N VAL A 7 -14.96 2.94 -5.57
CA VAL A 7 -16.10 3.85 -5.42
C VAL A 7 -17.42 3.13 -5.69
N GLU A 8 -17.46 2.21 -6.65
CA GLU A 8 -18.66 1.41 -6.91
C GLU A 8 -18.98 0.48 -5.75
N ILE A 9 -17.98 -0.22 -5.20
CA ILE A 9 -18.18 -1.09 -4.02
C ILE A 9 -18.62 -0.27 -2.81
N PHE A 10 -18.01 0.91 -2.59
CA PHE A 10 -18.46 1.84 -1.55
C PHE A 10 -19.94 2.22 -1.74
N LYS A 11 -20.35 2.55 -2.97
CA LYS A 11 -21.75 2.92 -3.25
C LYS A 11 -22.71 1.75 -3.04
N LEU A 12 -22.29 0.52 -3.29
CA LEU A 12 -23.13 -0.66 -3.06
C LEU A 12 -23.38 -0.84 -1.55
N GLU A 13 -22.33 -0.76 -0.74
CA GLU A 13 -22.45 -0.90 0.73
C GLU A 13 -23.14 0.31 1.36
N ALA A 14 -22.88 1.52 0.86
CA ALA A 14 -23.48 2.75 1.35
C ALA A 14 -24.98 2.89 1.02
N ARG A 15 -25.53 2.07 0.09
CA ARG A 15 -26.97 2.06 -0.23
C ARG A 15 -27.82 1.50 0.91
N GLU A 16 -27.24 0.69 1.80
CA GLU A 16 -27.94 0.20 2.98
C GLU A 16 -28.10 1.27 4.07
N TYR A 17 -27.48 2.44 3.89
CA TYR A 17 -27.52 3.57 4.82
C TYR A 17 -28.21 4.78 4.19
N GLU A 18 -29.11 5.43 4.93
CA GLU A 18 -29.96 6.54 4.44
C GLU A 18 -29.17 7.77 3.93
N ASN A 19 -27.86 7.86 4.18
CA ASN A 19 -27.02 9.05 3.90
C ASN A 19 -25.81 8.80 2.98
N ASN A 20 -25.72 7.68 2.25
CA ASN A 20 -24.52 7.31 1.48
C ASN A 20 -23.23 7.29 2.33
N ARG A 21 -23.32 6.76 3.54
CA ARG A 21 -22.22 6.60 4.48
C ARG A 21 -22.07 5.13 4.86
N VAL A 22 -20.90 4.75 5.35
CA VAL A 22 -20.66 3.40 5.88
C VAL A 22 -20.11 3.49 7.29
N ASP A 23 -20.50 2.54 8.13
CA ASP A 23 -19.90 2.35 9.46
C ASP A 23 -18.69 1.39 9.36
N MET A 24 -18.22 0.93 10.52
CA MET A 24 -17.10 -0.01 10.59
C MET A 24 -17.41 -1.35 9.93
N GLN A 25 -18.65 -1.84 10.04
CA GLN A 25 -19.03 -3.12 9.44
C GLN A 25 -19.10 -3.00 7.92
N GLY A 26 -19.71 -1.94 7.40
CA GLY A 26 -19.72 -1.65 5.97
C GLY A 26 -18.30 -1.51 5.41
N LEU A 27 -17.40 -0.84 6.14
CA LEU A 27 -15.99 -0.73 5.73
C LEU A 27 -15.28 -2.10 5.67
N LEU A 28 -15.53 -2.99 6.64
CA LEU A 28 -14.99 -4.35 6.64
C LEU A 28 -15.56 -5.20 5.48
N ASN A 29 -16.84 -5.07 5.16
CA ASN A 29 -17.46 -5.74 4.01
C ASN A 29 -16.81 -5.29 2.69
N ILE A 30 -16.56 -3.98 2.53
CA ILE A 30 -15.83 -3.44 1.38
C ILE A 30 -14.45 -4.10 1.29
N PHE A 31 -13.72 -4.18 2.40
CA PHE A 31 -12.39 -4.81 2.43
C PHE A 31 -12.43 -6.29 2.05
N HIS A 32 -13.39 -7.04 2.58
CA HIS A 32 -13.58 -8.45 2.23
C HIS A 32 -13.88 -8.63 0.74
N THR A 33 -14.75 -7.78 0.18
CA THR A 33 -15.12 -7.80 -1.25
C THR A 33 -13.93 -7.58 -2.17
N VAL A 34 -12.96 -6.77 -1.74
CA VAL A 34 -11.73 -6.50 -2.50
C VAL A 34 -10.59 -7.47 -2.17
N GLY A 35 -10.86 -8.50 -1.36
CA GLY A 35 -9.87 -9.50 -0.94
C GLY A 35 -8.78 -8.93 -0.03
N PHE A 36 -9.08 -7.85 0.71
CA PHE A 36 -8.16 -7.24 1.66
C PHE A 36 -8.56 -7.62 3.09
N ASP A 37 -7.61 -8.17 3.85
CA ASP A 37 -7.81 -8.50 5.27
C ASP A 37 -6.97 -7.55 6.16
N PRO A 38 -7.59 -6.55 6.81
CA PRO A 38 -6.87 -5.59 7.65
C PRO A 38 -6.31 -6.25 8.91
N ASN A 39 -5.06 -5.93 9.24
CA ASN A 39 -4.49 -6.32 10.54
C ASN A 39 -5.03 -5.47 11.70
N GLN A 40 -4.77 -5.89 12.94
CA GLN A 40 -5.30 -5.22 14.14
C GLN A 40 -4.93 -3.74 14.25
N LYS A 41 -3.72 -3.34 13.80
CA LYS A 41 -3.32 -1.92 13.80
C LYS A 41 -4.17 -1.11 12.83
N GLN A 42 -4.42 -1.64 11.64
CA GLN A 42 -5.26 -0.99 10.62
C GLN A 42 -6.71 -0.89 11.09
N ILE A 43 -7.24 -1.95 11.70
CA ILE A 43 -8.58 -1.96 12.31
C ILE A 43 -8.70 -0.86 13.36
N ASN A 44 -7.70 -0.68 14.22
CA ASN A 44 -7.72 0.36 15.25
C ASN A 44 -7.74 1.77 14.63
N VAL A 45 -6.91 2.02 13.61
CA VAL A 45 -6.91 3.30 12.89
C VAL A 45 -8.27 3.58 12.24
N PHE A 46 -8.89 2.57 11.63
CA PHE A 46 -10.22 2.73 11.02
C PHE A 46 -11.29 3.04 12.06
N LYS A 47 -11.24 2.38 13.23
CA LYS A 47 -12.12 2.68 14.36
C LYS A 47 -11.97 4.12 14.83
N GLU A 48 -10.75 4.59 15.05
CA GLU A 48 -10.47 5.97 15.46
C GLU A 48 -11.02 6.99 14.45
N VAL A 49 -10.81 6.75 13.16
CA VAL A 49 -11.33 7.63 12.09
C VAL A 49 -12.86 7.64 12.08
N ILE A 50 -13.50 6.48 12.21
CA ILE A 50 -14.96 6.36 12.19
C ILE A 50 -15.57 7.02 13.44
N GLU A 51 -15.01 6.78 14.63
CA GLU A 51 -15.45 7.37 15.89
C GLU A 51 -15.30 8.90 15.87
N ALA A 52 -14.18 9.42 15.38
CA ALA A 52 -13.95 10.87 15.24
C ALA A 52 -14.95 11.54 14.28
N ASN A 53 -15.59 10.77 13.39
CA ASN A 53 -16.55 11.27 12.39
C ASN A 53 -18.01 10.90 12.71
N GLY A 54 -18.32 10.60 13.97
CA GLY A 54 -19.68 10.34 14.42
C GLY A 54 -20.19 8.93 14.06
N GLY A 55 -19.29 7.95 13.98
CA GLY A 55 -19.63 6.53 13.80
C GLY A 55 -19.80 6.09 12.35
N THR A 56 -19.70 7.00 11.38
CA THR A 56 -19.79 6.67 9.94
C THR A 56 -18.88 7.57 9.10
N ILE A 57 -18.50 7.11 7.91
CA ILE A 57 -17.67 7.87 6.96
C ILE A 57 -18.36 7.99 5.59
N ASN A 58 -18.10 9.08 4.90
CA ASN A 58 -18.57 9.30 3.52
C ASN A 58 -17.51 8.84 2.50
N GLN A 59 -17.87 8.88 1.21
CA GLN A 59 -16.98 8.44 0.12
C GLN A 59 -15.63 9.18 0.12
N HIS A 60 -15.61 10.47 0.44
CA HIS A 60 -14.36 11.25 0.46
C HIS A 60 -13.43 10.76 1.57
N MET A 61 -13.96 10.58 2.78
CA MET A 61 -13.23 10.06 3.93
C MET A 61 -12.74 8.62 3.68
N PHE A 62 -13.57 7.77 3.07
CA PHE A 62 -13.20 6.42 2.64
C PHE A 62 -12.01 6.44 1.69
N LEU A 63 -12.04 7.30 0.66
CA LEU A 63 -10.92 7.42 -0.27
C LEU A 63 -9.65 7.90 0.44
N SER A 64 -9.73 8.85 1.37
CA SER A 64 -8.57 9.30 2.16
C SER A 64 -7.96 8.17 3.00
N VAL A 65 -8.80 7.31 3.61
CA VAL A 65 -8.34 6.12 4.35
C VAL A 65 -7.65 5.11 3.42
N PHE A 66 -8.15 4.94 2.19
CA PHE A 66 -7.51 4.10 1.18
C PHE A 66 -6.23 4.72 0.61
N ASP A 67 -6.15 6.05 0.49
CA ASP A 67 -4.95 6.74 0.01
C ASP A 67 -3.85 6.76 1.07
N MET A 68 -4.19 6.73 2.38
CA MET A 68 -3.23 6.47 3.46
C MET A 68 -2.51 5.12 3.30
N LYS A 69 -3.03 4.15 2.52
CA LYS A 69 -2.26 2.94 2.16
C LYS A 69 -1.21 3.17 1.08
N LYS A 70 -1.33 4.21 0.23
CA LYS A 70 -0.21 4.64 -0.63
C LYS A 70 0.87 5.36 0.18
N SER A 71 0.55 5.81 1.39
CA SER A 71 1.51 6.38 2.33
C SER A 71 2.21 5.34 3.23
N THR A 72 2.55 4.15 2.70
CA THR A 72 3.95 3.70 2.86
C THR A 72 4.83 4.63 2.03
N SER A 73 4.78 5.92 2.35
CA SER A 73 5.60 6.95 1.74
C SER A 73 6.97 6.69 2.31
N PHE A 74 7.74 5.84 1.65
CA PHE A 74 9.19 5.95 1.74
C PHE A 74 9.48 7.43 1.49
N ASN A 75 9.94 8.13 2.52
CA ASN A 75 10.26 9.55 2.41
C ASN A 75 11.25 9.69 1.25
N GLU A 76 11.11 10.71 0.41
CA GLU A 76 12.05 10.98 -0.69
C GLU A 76 13.50 10.93 -0.21
N ILE A 77 13.76 11.42 1.00
CA ILE A 77 15.06 11.37 1.66
C ILE A 77 15.53 9.92 1.89
N ASP A 78 14.67 9.05 2.41
CA ASP A 78 14.98 7.65 2.68
C ASP A 78 15.20 6.87 1.39
N ILE A 79 14.39 7.12 0.35
CA ILE A 79 14.58 6.54 -0.99
C ILE A 79 15.92 7.00 -1.57
N ARG A 80 16.23 8.30 -1.51
CA ARG A 80 17.51 8.84 -2.01
C ARG A 80 18.69 8.27 -1.24
N ASN A 81 18.58 8.09 0.07
CA ASN A 81 19.63 7.51 0.90
C ASN A 81 19.83 6.02 0.60
N ALA A 82 18.75 5.24 0.50
CA ALA A 82 18.80 3.83 0.11
C ALA A 82 19.41 3.66 -1.29
N PHE A 83 18.98 4.50 -2.24
CA PHE A 83 19.52 4.51 -3.58
C PHE A 83 21.02 4.83 -3.59
N ARG A 84 21.46 5.86 -2.83
CA ARG A 84 22.88 6.21 -2.70
C ARG A 84 23.71 5.07 -2.16
N LEU A 85 23.24 4.38 -1.11
CA LEU A 85 23.94 3.23 -0.53
C LEU A 85 24.11 2.09 -1.55
N MET A 86 23.08 1.84 -2.35
CA MET A 86 23.12 0.80 -3.39
C MET A 86 23.93 1.21 -4.62
N SER A 87 23.99 2.52 -4.94
CA SER A 87 24.70 3.05 -6.11
C SER A 87 26.17 3.40 -5.82
N GLN A 88 26.74 2.97 -4.68
CA GLN A 88 28.13 3.28 -4.32
C GLN A 88 29.16 2.56 -5.21
N GLU A 89 28.76 1.63 -6.06
CA GLU A 89 29.68 1.01 -7.02
C GLU A 89 30.22 2.07 -8.02
N TYR A 90 31.51 2.36 -7.86
CA TYR A 90 32.27 3.49 -8.41
C TYR A 90 32.40 3.57 -9.94
N GLY A 91 31.70 2.71 -10.70
CA GLY A 91 31.79 2.67 -12.17
C GLY A 91 30.95 3.75 -12.86
N ARG A 92 29.75 4.04 -12.35
CA ARG A 92 28.83 5.05 -12.90
C ARG A 92 27.94 5.65 -11.80
N PRO A 93 28.22 6.88 -11.32
CA PRO A 93 27.37 7.57 -10.35
C PRO A 93 25.91 7.65 -10.83
N GLY A 94 24.97 7.38 -9.93
CA GLY A 94 23.54 7.43 -10.25
C GLY A 94 22.97 6.16 -10.89
N TRP A 95 23.75 5.09 -10.99
CA TRP A 95 23.30 3.78 -11.47
C TRP A 95 23.57 2.72 -10.40
N ILE A 96 22.70 1.71 -10.33
CA ILE A 96 22.91 0.52 -9.52
C ILE A 96 23.17 -0.62 -10.51
N SER A 97 24.27 -1.35 -10.34
CA SER A 97 24.58 -2.47 -11.22
C SER A 97 23.59 -3.61 -10.98
N LEU A 98 23.26 -4.35 -12.04
CA LEU A 98 22.37 -5.51 -11.91
C LEU A 98 23.01 -6.60 -11.02
N THR A 99 24.34 -6.68 -11.01
CA THR A 99 25.11 -7.51 -10.07
C THR A 99 24.82 -7.11 -8.62
N ARG A 100 24.88 -5.82 -8.30
CA ARG A 100 24.63 -5.32 -6.95
C ARG A 100 23.21 -5.60 -6.46
N VAL A 101 22.22 -5.49 -7.35
CA VAL A 101 20.83 -5.86 -7.03
C VAL A 101 20.73 -7.35 -6.66
N ARG A 102 21.42 -8.23 -7.40
CA ARG A 102 21.44 -9.66 -7.09
C ARG A 102 22.11 -9.96 -5.75
N GLU A 103 23.27 -9.37 -5.49
CA GLU A 103 23.97 -9.51 -4.21
C GLU A 103 23.09 -9.07 -3.03
N PHE A 104 22.43 -7.91 -3.16
CA PHE A 104 21.54 -7.40 -2.12
C PHE A 104 20.38 -8.34 -1.82
N PHE A 105 19.78 -8.95 -2.84
CA PHE A 105 18.72 -9.94 -2.66
C PHE A 105 19.21 -11.19 -1.92
N LEU A 106 20.38 -11.71 -2.30
CA LEU A 106 21.01 -12.85 -1.62
C LEU A 106 21.37 -12.51 -0.16
N GLU A 107 21.95 -11.33 0.10
CA GLU A 107 22.28 -10.82 1.45
C GLU A 107 21.02 -10.67 2.32
N SER A 108 19.88 -10.34 1.71
CA SER A 108 18.59 -10.20 2.38
C SER A 108 17.88 -11.54 2.62
N GLY A 109 18.48 -12.67 2.22
CA GLY A 109 17.93 -14.02 2.40
C GLY A 109 16.96 -14.48 1.31
N ILE A 110 16.89 -13.76 0.17
CA ILE A 110 16.15 -14.20 -1.01
C ILE A 110 16.95 -15.31 -1.69
N THR A 111 16.26 -16.35 -2.17
CA THR A 111 16.95 -17.47 -2.81
C THR A 111 17.55 -17.07 -4.17
N GLU A 112 18.54 -17.83 -4.62
CA GLU A 112 19.18 -17.60 -5.93
C GLU A 112 18.17 -17.72 -7.09
N MET A 113 17.23 -18.66 -7.00
CA MET A 113 16.16 -18.83 -7.99
C MET A 113 15.23 -17.60 -8.05
N GLU A 114 14.77 -17.11 -6.91
CA GLU A 114 13.93 -15.91 -6.83
C GLU A 114 14.70 -14.67 -7.30
N THR A 115 15.98 -14.56 -6.96
CA THR A 115 16.87 -13.47 -7.37
C THR A 115 17.01 -13.42 -8.90
N VAL A 116 17.17 -14.57 -9.56
CA VAL A 116 17.20 -14.66 -11.02
C VAL A 116 15.85 -14.24 -11.63
N GLN A 117 14.73 -14.71 -11.06
CA GLN A 117 13.40 -14.32 -11.53
C GLN A 117 13.18 -12.80 -11.41
N LEU A 118 13.49 -12.21 -10.26
CA LEU A 118 13.32 -10.78 -10.00
C LEU A 118 14.21 -9.91 -10.87
N THR A 119 15.44 -10.35 -11.15
CA THR A 119 16.38 -9.56 -11.97
C THR A 119 16.22 -9.76 -13.48
N SER A 120 15.60 -10.86 -13.92
CA SER A 120 15.27 -11.07 -15.34
C SER A 120 14.29 -10.05 -15.90
N GLN A 121 13.45 -9.46 -15.04
CA GLN A 121 12.46 -8.43 -15.41
C GLN A 121 13.08 -7.03 -15.61
N LEU A 122 14.37 -6.88 -15.29
CA LEU A 122 15.11 -5.61 -15.35
C LEU A 122 16.03 -5.51 -16.58
N GLN A 123 16.04 -6.53 -17.43
CA GLN A 123 16.75 -6.56 -18.72
C GLN A 123 15.88 -5.99 -19.84
#